data_AF-I9NBF0-F1
#
_entry.id   AF-I9NBF0-F1
#
_cell.length_a   1.000
_cell.length_b   1.000
_cell.length_c   1.000
_cell.angle_alpha   90.00
_cell.angle_beta   90.00
_cell.angle_gamma   90.00
#
_symmetry.space_group_name_H-M   'P 1'
#
loop_
_entity.id
_entity.type
_entity.pdbx_description
1 polymer ?
#
loop_
_entity_poly.entity_id
_entity_poly.type
_entity_poly.pdbx_seq_one_letter_code
_entity_poly.pdbx_strand_id
1 'polypeptide(L)' 'MKTKGSPKPADSELAEVIAYHEGDMQAAISTLLDDVRHLRQQLAFAERAMSRGMTRGWRPSYDRD' A
#
# COMPACT_ATOMS: atom_id res chain seq x y z
N MET A 1 18.02 -4.84 -31.65
CA MET A 1 16.62 -4.45 -31.38
C MET A 1 16.26 -4.95 -29.99
N LYS A 2 16.20 -4.09 -28.97
CA LYS A 2 15.92 -4.53 -27.58
C LYS A 2 14.43 -4.75 -27.44
N THR A 3 14.03 -6.00 -27.22
CA THR A 3 12.65 -6.40 -26.92
C THR A 3 12.23 -5.72 -25.62
N LYS A 4 11.41 -4.68 -25.70
CA LYS A 4 10.66 -4.16 -24.55
C LYS A 4 9.70 -5.27 -24.15
N GLY A 5 10.04 -5.97 -23.07
CA GLY A 5 9.19 -6.98 -22.47
C GLY A 5 7.81 -6.38 -22.24
N SER A 6 6.77 -7.17 -22.48
CA SER A 6 5.38 -6.83 -22.21
C SER A 6 5.26 -6.08 -20.88
N PRO A 7 4.49 -4.98 -20.80
CA PRO A 7 4.37 -4.23 -19.56
C PRO A 7 3.90 -5.20 -18.48
N LYS A 8 4.67 -5.33 -17.39
CA LYS A 8 4.13 -6.05 -16.23
C LYS A 8 2.95 -5.24 -15.71
N PRO A 9 1.91 -5.85 -15.13
CA PRO A 9 0.79 -5.10 -14.57
C PRO A 9 1.24 -4.01 -13.58
N ALA A 10 2.33 -4.26 -12.84
CA ALA A 10 2.99 -3.29 -11.96
C ALA A 10 3.49 -2.02 -12.69
N ASP A 11 3.91 -2.12 -13.94
CA ASP A 11 4.34 -0.95 -14.72
C ASP A 11 3.13 -0.10 -15.16
N SER A 12 1.96 -0.73 -15.33
CA SER A 12 0.71 -0.04 -15.66
C SER A 12 0.14 0.71 -14.45
N GLU A 13 0.10 0.05 -13.28
CA GLU A 13 -0.36 0.68 -12.03
C GLU A 13 0.55 1.83 -11.63
N LEU A 14 1.87 1.68 -11.77
CA LEU A 14 2.82 2.76 -11.49
C LEU A 14 2.63 3.95 -12.44
N ALA A 15 2.41 3.69 -13.73
CA ALA A 15 2.17 4.75 -14.71
C ALA A 15 0.86 5.50 -14.43
N GLU A 16 -0.18 4.82 -13.97
CA GLU A 16 -1.46 5.41 -13.57
C GLU A 16 -1.32 6.32 -12.35
N VAL A 17 -0.61 5.85 -11.31
CA VAL A 17 -0.33 6.67 -10.12
C VAL A 17 0.50 7.90 -10.50
N ILE A 18 1.53 7.75 -11.32
CA ILE A 18 2.33 8.89 -11.77
C ILE A 18 1.49 9.88 -12.59
N ALA A 19 0.59 9.39 -13.45
CA ALA A 19 -0.31 10.24 -14.23
C ALA A 19 -1.32 11.00 -13.34
N TYR A 20 -1.82 10.37 -12.28
CA TYR A 20 -2.69 11.02 -11.29
C TYR A 20 -2.01 12.18 -10.57
N HIS A 21 -0.69 12.09 -10.35
CA HIS A 21 0.13 13.14 -9.75
C HIS A 21 0.77 14.09 -10.77
N GLU A 22 0.24 14.18 -12.00
CA GLU A 22 0.76 15.05 -13.07
C GLU A 22 2.26 14.86 -13.40
N GLY A 23 2.80 13.67 -13.13
CA GLY A 23 4.22 13.38 -13.29
C GLY A 23 5.10 13.70 -12.08
N ASP A 24 4.55 14.24 -10.98
CA ASP A 24 5.28 14.47 -9.74
C ASP A 24 5.45 13.15 -8.95
N MET A 25 6.62 12.54 -9.14
CA MET A 25 7.00 11.32 -8.41
C MET A 25 7.13 11.54 -6.90
N GLN A 26 7.49 12.74 -6.43
CA GLN A 26 7.61 13.01 -4.99
C GLN A 26 6.23 13.09 -4.34
N ALA A 27 5.27 13.76 -4.99
CA ALA A 27 3.88 13.80 -4.55
C ALA A 27 3.27 12.39 -4.50
N ALA A 28 3.48 11.59 -5.56
CA ALA A 28 3.01 10.21 -5.61
C ALA A 28 3.55 9.35 -4.48
N ILE A 29 4.87 9.39 -4.24
CA ILE A 29 5.50 8.63 -3.15
C ILE A 29 4.99 9.12 -1.79
N SER A 30 4.83 10.43 -1.60
CA SER A 30 4.32 10.98 -0.34
C SER A 30 2.90 10.49 -0.05
N THR A 31 2.01 10.53 -1.03
CA THR A 31 0.63 10.02 -0.90
C THR A 31 0.62 8.53 -0.54
N LEU A 32 1.42 7.71 -1.24
CA LEU A 32 1.51 6.28 -0.92
C LEU A 32 2.05 6.01 0.50
N LEU A 33 3.01 6.82 0.96
CA LEU A 33 3.53 6.70 2.32
C LEU A 33 2.48 7.09 3.36
N ASP A 34 1.69 8.12 3.10
CA ASP A 34 0.60 8.52 3.99
C ASP A 34 -0.55 7.51 4.00
N ASP A 35 -0.87 6.91 2.86
CA ASP A 35 -1.84 5.82 2.76
C ASP A 35 -1.40 4.61 3.59
N VAL A 36 -0.13 4.21 3.51
CA VAL A 36 0.42 3.13 4.33
C VAL A 36 0.33 3.46 5.82
N ARG A 37 0.67 4.69 6.22
CA ARG A 37 0.54 5.14 7.62
C ARG A 37 -0.91 5.08 8.09
N HIS A 38 -1.84 5.55 7.25
CA HIS A 38 -3.26 5.55 7.53
C HIS A 38 -3.80 4.12 7.70
N LEU A 39 -3.44 3.19 6.80
CA LEU A 39 -3.84 1.79 6.90
C LEU A 39 -3.28 1.12 8.16
N ARG A 40 -2.01 1.39 8.51
CA ARG A 40 -1.42 0.89 9.76
C ARG A 40 -2.16 1.43 11.00
N GLN A 41 -2.57 2.70 10.98
CA GLN A 41 -3.39 3.27 12.06
C GLN A 41 -4.75 2.58 12.14
N GLN A 42 -5.45 2.39 11.02
CA GLN A 42 -6.73 1.67 11.00
C GLN A 42 -6.61 0.25 11.54
N LEU A 43 -5.54 -0.47 11.18
CA LEU A 43 -5.26 -1.81 11.71
C LEU A 43 -5.01 -1.77 13.22
N ALA A 44 -4.27 -0.79 13.74
CA ALA A 44 -4.05 -0.62 15.17
C ALA A 44 -5.36 -0.29 15.93
N PHE A 45 -6.24 0.52 15.33
CA PHE A 45 -7.57 0.79 15.88
C PHE A 45 -8.43 -0.47 15.90
N ALA A 46 -8.45 -1.23 14.79
CA ALA A 46 -9.18 -2.48 14.71
C ALA A 46 -8.66 -3.51 15.72
N GLU A 47 -7.33 -3.66 15.86
CA GLU A 47 -6.72 -4.53 16.87
C GLU A 47 -7.15 -4.15 18.29
N ARG A 48 -7.23 -2.85 18.60
CA ARG A 48 -7.68 -2.38 19.91
C ARG A 48 -9.18 -2.54 20.13
N ALA A 49 -9.99 -2.38 19.09
CA ALA A 49 -11.44 -2.53 19.16
C ALA A 49 -11.86 -4.01 19.25
N MET A 50 -11.09 -4.91 18.65
CA MET A 50 -11.34 -6.35 18.72
C MET A 50 -10.86 -6.93 20.05
N SER A 51 -11.72 -7.71 20.72
CA SER A 51 -11.30 -8.46 21.91
C SER A 51 -10.37 -9.62 21.51
N ARG A 52 -9.40 -9.96 22.37
CA ARG A 52 -8.48 -11.11 22.16
C ARG A 52 -9.22 -12.44 21.94
N GLY A 53 -10.42 -12.57 22.50
CA GLY A 53 -11.28 -13.73 22.32
C GLY A 53 -11.96 -13.80 20.95
N MET A 54 -12.28 -12.65 20.34
CA MET A 54 -12.94 -12.57 19.04
C MET A 54 -12.03 -13.07 17.90
N THR A 55 -10.75 -12.70 17.91
CA THR A 55 -9.78 -13.12 16.89
C THR A 55 -9.08 -14.44 17.22
N ARG A 56 -9.49 -15.13 18.30
CA ARG A 56 -8.83 -16.36 18.80
C ARG A 56 -7.30 -16.19 18.95
N GLY A 57 -6.86 -15.03 19.41
CA GLY A 57 -5.45 -14.72 19.60
C GLY A 57 -4.67 -14.32 18.35
N TRP A 58 -5.30 -14.27 17.17
CA TRP A 58 -4.65 -13.75 15.95
C TRP A 58 -4.43 -12.23 16.05
N ARG A 59 -3.29 -11.77 15.53
CA ARG A 59 -2.88 -10.36 15.48
C ARG A 59 -2.40 -9.98 14.07
N PRO A 60 -2.70 -8.76 13.58
CA PRO A 60 -2.19 -8.27 12.30
C PRO A 60 -0.65 -8.22 12.28
N SER A 61 -0.04 -8.67 11.18
CA SER A 61 1.36 -8.37 10.88
C SER A 61 1.44 -7.06 10.11
N TYR A 62 2.36 -6.18 10.50
CA TYR A 62 2.53 -4.86 9.89
C TYR A 62 3.64 -4.84 8.83
N ASP A 63 4.40 -5.92 8.72
CA ASP A 63 5.49 -6.09 7.76
C ASP A 63 5.05 -7.03 6.63
N ARG A 64 5.56 -6.76 5.41
CA ARG A 64 5.50 -7.70 4.28
C ARG A 64 6.78 -8.51 4.29
N ASP A 65 6.67 -9.84 4.37
CA ASP A 65 7.75 -10.80 4.12
C ASP A 65 8.14 -10.84 2.63
#